data_AF-A0A075GRA6-F1
#
_entry.id   AF-A0A075GRA6-F1
#
_cell.length_a   1.000
_cell.length_b   1.000
_cell.length_c   1.000
_cell.angle_alpha   90.00
_cell.angle_beta   90.00
_cell.angle_gamma   90.00
#
_symmetry.space_group_name_H-M   'P 1'
#
loop_
_entity.id
_entity.type
_entity.pdbx_description
1 polymer ?
#
loop_
_entity_poly.entity_id
_entity_poly.type
_entity_poly.pdbx_seq_one_letter_code
_entity_poly.pdbx_strand_id
1 'polypeptide(L)'
;MSRVGQMIHDQRYYLHMAGYIVIIVWKGITDKLNEPIKGATGHWTDWVYAIEGEPVLWIQQTFENATLTSVLNFHYLFIYLFLIYVTTVYYAYTGERDMTDKVTLNYLLIYAIAVPYYLFFNVEVTSSWIPEMKALLYHDGMYTAFYVSHDPLDNAVPSLHVAIPFGILLLNWMHCRNLGIRVRDWAHYRYHVFIFANTVLFCFTILYLGIHWIVDIPLGMAVGAIGALFIHQIQPRLRNDYGSVFKGMTGKRWRNHFLVEGIVTILIVALMMGAVSYQADTGEERPSFRLGPGDSTFEIVQKLDHGETVDLTLTNWHETETLQVMLVVTEDTVEQMNAGVLNWTELSDKWAVLEAAPGESIDLQVSQPKVWHIVIMHHPGEEEAGVMEVKVLSDYNQDALWKAYLLSIPSLWITAWVVHRLWRMKKSGVHWLTSTPSHTWPNNGESE
;
A
#
# COMPACT_ATOMS: atom_id res chain seq x y z
N MET A 1 19.12 -28.43 23.51
CA MET A 1 18.90 -27.34 22.53
C MET A 1 20.10 -26.40 22.58
N SER A 2 20.57 -25.86 21.45
CA SER A 2 21.61 -24.82 21.45
C SER A 2 21.13 -23.59 22.24
N ARG A 3 22.06 -22.78 22.75
CA ARG A 3 21.74 -21.53 23.50
C ARG A 3 20.78 -20.62 22.73
N VAL A 4 20.91 -20.61 21.40
CA VAL A 4 20.02 -19.89 20.47
C VAL A 4 18.63 -20.53 20.41
N GLY A 5 18.54 -21.86 20.34
CA GLY A 5 17.25 -22.57 20.32
C GLY A 5 16.45 -22.39 21.62
N GLN A 6 17.12 -22.36 22.77
CA GLN A 6 16.48 -22.04 24.05
C GLN A 6 15.94 -20.61 24.07
N MET A 7 16.74 -19.63 23.63
CA MET A 7 16.30 -18.23 23.54
C MET A 7 15.06 -18.07 22.64
N ILE A 8 15.04 -18.72 21.47
CA ILE A 8 13.88 -18.68 20.55
C ILE A 8 12.62 -19.23 21.22
N HIS A 9 12.75 -20.35 21.94
CA HIS A 9 11.64 -20.98 22.62
C HIS A 9 11.13 -20.13 23.79
N ASP A 10 12.05 -19.70 24.67
CA ASP A 10 11.73 -18.99 25.90
C ASP A 10 11.14 -17.60 25.62
N GLN A 11 11.65 -16.93 24.59
CA GLN A 11 11.14 -15.63 24.14
C GLN A 11 9.98 -15.76 23.13
N ARG A 12 9.61 -16.96 22.72
CA ARG A 12 8.53 -17.24 21.74
C ARG A 12 8.72 -16.55 20.40
N TYR A 13 9.96 -16.44 19.92
CA TYR A 13 10.25 -15.86 18.60
C TYR A 13 9.64 -16.65 17.43
N TYR A 14 9.23 -17.91 17.65
CA TYR A 14 8.45 -18.68 16.67
C TYR A 14 7.11 -18.03 16.29
N LEU A 15 6.47 -17.28 17.21
CA LEU A 15 5.26 -16.52 16.90
C LEU A 15 5.53 -15.36 15.93
N HIS A 16 6.75 -14.81 15.97
CA HIS A 16 7.16 -13.72 15.09
C HIS A 16 7.34 -14.26 13.67
N MET A 17 8.02 -15.41 13.53
CA MET A 17 8.16 -16.11 12.25
C MET A 17 6.80 -16.53 11.67
N ALA A 18 5.89 -17.05 12.50
CA ALA A 18 4.54 -17.37 12.07
C ALA A 18 3.78 -16.13 11.57
N GLY A 19 3.93 -14.98 12.24
CA GLY A 19 3.37 -13.71 11.78
C GLY A 19 3.87 -13.32 10.38
N TYR A 20 5.17 -13.46 10.10
CA TYR A 20 5.74 -13.20 8.78
C TYR A 20 5.24 -14.18 7.70
N ILE A 21 4.87 -15.42 8.04
CA ILE A 21 4.26 -16.34 7.08
C ILE A 21 2.81 -15.93 6.80
N VAL A 22 2.04 -15.59 7.84
CA VAL A 22 0.64 -15.14 7.71
C VAL A 22 0.55 -13.94 6.78
N ILE A 23 1.45 -12.96 6.91
CA ILE A 23 1.42 -11.77 6.06
C ILE A 23 1.73 -12.07 4.59
N ILE A 24 2.67 -12.98 4.30
CA ILE A 24 2.96 -13.39 2.92
C ILE A 24 1.72 -14.04 2.28
N VAL A 25 1.04 -14.92 3.01
CA VAL A 25 -0.21 -15.55 2.55
C VAL A 25 -1.32 -14.51 2.37
N TRP A 26 -1.49 -13.61 3.34
CA TRP A 26 -2.51 -12.57 3.29
C TRP A 26 -2.29 -11.61 2.12
N LYS A 27 -1.04 -11.18 1.90
CA LYS A 27 -0.65 -10.39 0.73
C LYS A 27 -1.01 -11.11 -0.56
N GLY A 28 -0.59 -12.36 -0.71
CA GLY A 28 -0.89 -13.15 -1.91
C GLY A 28 -2.39 -13.34 -2.17
N ILE A 29 -3.23 -13.39 -1.13
CA ILE A 29 -4.70 -13.40 -1.31
C ILE A 29 -5.19 -12.02 -1.76
N THR A 30 -4.67 -10.94 -1.17
CA THR A 30 -5.05 -9.56 -1.50
C THR A 30 -4.70 -9.22 -2.95
N ASP A 31 -3.46 -9.51 -3.36
CA ASP A 31 -2.96 -9.21 -4.71
C ASP A 31 -3.81 -9.90 -5.80
N LYS A 32 -4.21 -11.16 -5.56
CA LYS A 32 -5.07 -11.94 -6.46
C LYS A 32 -6.50 -11.41 -6.55
N LEU A 33 -6.94 -10.61 -5.59
CA LEU A 33 -8.25 -9.99 -5.60
C LEU A 33 -8.22 -8.61 -6.25
N ASN A 34 -7.06 -7.94 -6.36
CA ASN A 34 -6.99 -6.55 -6.79
C ASN A 34 -7.49 -6.36 -8.22
N GLU A 35 -6.84 -6.97 -9.22
CA GLU A 35 -7.24 -6.82 -10.62
C GLU A 35 -8.67 -7.29 -10.91
N PRO A 36 -9.11 -8.47 -10.43
CA PRO A 36 -10.44 -8.97 -10.79
C PRO A 36 -11.61 -8.11 -10.31
N ILE A 37 -11.41 -7.24 -9.32
CA ILE A 37 -12.48 -6.37 -8.81
C ILE A 37 -12.41 -4.95 -9.36
N LYS A 38 -11.32 -4.55 -10.06
CA LYS A 38 -11.12 -3.18 -10.56
C LYS A 38 -12.27 -2.68 -11.43
N GLY A 39 -12.86 -3.56 -12.24
CA GLY A 39 -14.03 -3.21 -13.06
C GLY A 39 -15.22 -2.66 -12.25
N ALA A 40 -15.38 -3.09 -10.99
CA ALA A 40 -16.41 -2.58 -10.09
C ALA A 40 -15.90 -1.44 -9.18
N THR A 41 -14.65 -1.51 -8.72
CA THR A 41 -14.12 -0.58 -7.73
C THR A 41 -13.61 0.72 -8.33
N GLY A 42 -13.28 0.73 -9.63
CA GLY A 42 -12.75 1.89 -10.33
C GLY A 42 -11.49 2.45 -9.67
N HIS A 43 -11.25 3.75 -9.85
CA HIS A 43 -10.15 4.47 -9.21
C HIS A 43 -10.61 5.88 -8.77
N TRP A 44 -9.82 6.50 -7.91
CA TRP A 44 -10.05 7.83 -7.33
C TRP A 44 -8.98 8.85 -7.73
N THR A 45 -8.14 8.49 -8.71
CA THR A 45 -7.01 9.30 -9.19
C THR A 45 -7.44 10.69 -9.64
N ASP A 46 -8.56 10.81 -10.33
CA ASP A 46 -9.14 12.07 -10.77
C ASP A 46 -9.47 13.00 -9.59
N TRP A 47 -10.00 12.46 -8.49
CA TRP A 47 -10.28 13.22 -7.28
C TRP A 47 -9.01 13.67 -6.58
N VAL A 48 -8.00 12.80 -6.48
CA VAL A 48 -6.70 13.14 -5.89
C VAL A 48 -6.01 14.22 -6.72
N TYR A 49 -5.98 14.05 -8.04
CA TYR A 49 -5.42 15.03 -8.97
C TYR A 49 -6.15 16.37 -8.91
N ALA A 50 -7.49 16.39 -8.81
CA ALA A 50 -8.26 17.61 -8.65
C ALA A 50 -7.95 18.39 -7.35
N ILE A 51 -7.49 17.70 -6.31
CA ILE A 51 -7.10 18.31 -5.04
C ILE A 51 -5.65 18.84 -5.07
N GLU A 52 -4.72 18.04 -5.58
CA GLU A 52 -3.28 18.33 -5.47
C GLU A 52 -2.70 18.99 -6.71
N GLY A 53 -3.17 18.64 -7.91
CA GLY A 53 -2.59 19.02 -9.19
C GLY A 53 -1.22 18.36 -9.42
N GLU A 54 -0.29 19.13 -9.98
CA GLU A 54 1.04 18.67 -10.42
C GLU A 54 2.26 19.06 -9.53
N PRO A 55 2.15 19.43 -8.23
CA PRO A 55 3.34 19.70 -7.40
C PRO A 55 4.37 18.57 -7.39
N VAL A 56 3.93 17.32 -7.53
CA VAL A 56 4.82 16.15 -7.59
C VAL A 56 5.69 16.17 -8.84
N LEU A 57 5.13 16.54 -10.00
CA LEU A 57 5.89 16.73 -11.24
C LEU A 57 6.98 17.80 -11.07
N TRP A 58 6.64 18.92 -10.44
CA TRP A 58 7.61 19.98 -10.15
C TRP A 58 8.77 19.47 -9.26
N ILE A 59 8.49 18.64 -8.25
CA ILE A 59 9.52 18.01 -7.43
C ILE A 59 10.42 17.13 -8.30
N GLN A 60 9.84 16.26 -9.13
CA GLN A 60 10.62 15.37 -9.99
C GLN A 60 11.51 16.18 -10.94
N GLN A 61 10.94 17.08 -11.74
CA GLN A 61 11.67 17.89 -12.73
C GLN A 61 12.76 18.77 -12.09
N THR A 62 12.54 19.31 -10.89
CA THR A 62 13.52 20.16 -10.20
C THR A 62 14.77 19.39 -9.76
N PHE A 63 14.62 18.14 -9.35
CA PHE A 63 15.69 17.34 -8.77
C PHE A 63 16.21 16.24 -9.70
N GLU A 64 15.59 16.05 -10.88
CA GLU A 64 15.85 14.92 -11.77
C GLU A 64 17.36 14.79 -12.08
N ASN A 65 17.94 13.68 -11.65
CA ASN A 65 19.34 13.37 -11.88
C ASN A 65 19.57 11.86 -11.85
N ALA A 66 20.24 11.31 -12.87
CA ALA A 66 20.48 9.87 -12.97
C ALA A 66 21.16 9.24 -11.74
N THR A 67 22.11 9.94 -11.11
CA THR A 67 22.77 9.46 -9.88
C THR A 67 21.82 9.48 -8.70
N LEU A 68 21.04 10.55 -8.56
CA LEU A 68 20.01 10.64 -7.51
C LEU A 68 18.98 9.52 -7.69
N THR A 69 18.45 9.33 -8.90
CA THR A 69 17.49 8.25 -9.22
C THR A 69 18.04 6.88 -8.83
N SER A 70 19.27 6.55 -9.21
CA SER A 70 19.87 5.25 -8.85
C SER A 70 20.00 5.08 -7.32
N VAL A 71 20.43 6.12 -6.60
CA VAL A 71 20.52 6.09 -5.13
C VAL A 71 19.14 5.94 -4.48
N LEU A 72 18.14 6.64 -5.00
CA LEU A 72 16.78 6.61 -4.48
C LEU A 72 16.04 5.31 -4.81
N ASN A 73 16.26 4.70 -5.98
CA ASN A 73 15.78 3.35 -6.30
C ASN A 73 16.36 2.31 -5.32
N PHE A 74 17.68 2.36 -5.08
CA PHE A 74 18.32 1.50 -4.08
C PHE A 74 17.75 1.75 -2.68
N HIS A 75 17.61 3.02 -2.27
CA HIS A 75 17.04 3.40 -0.98
C HIS A 75 15.62 2.87 -0.83
N TYR A 76 14.77 3.10 -1.83
CA TYR A 76 13.38 2.68 -1.87
C TYR A 76 13.25 1.18 -1.63
N LEU A 77 13.97 0.36 -2.40
CA LEU A 77 13.89 -1.09 -2.32
C LEU A 77 14.58 -1.65 -1.08
N PHE A 78 15.88 -1.39 -0.93
CA PHE A 78 16.71 -2.10 0.05
C PHE A 78 16.53 -1.57 1.46
N ILE A 79 16.44 -0.25 1.64
CA ILE A 79 16.32 0.31 2.99
C ILE A 79 14.92 0.05 3.55
N TYR A 80 13.89 -0.04 2.71
CA TYR A 80 12.55 -0.40 3.17
C TYR A 80 12.52 -1.83 3.72
N LEU A 81 13.05 -2.80 2.97
CA LEU A 81 13.20 -4.18 3.43
C LEU A 81 14.08 -4.26 4.69
N PHE A 82 15.15 -3.48 4.74
CA PHE A 82 15.99 -3.36 5.93
C PHE A 82 15.18 -2.89 7.16
N LEU A 83 14.38 -1.84 7.04
CA LEU A 83 13.56 -1.32 8.13
C LEU A 83 12.49 -2.31 8.60
N ILE A 84 11.96 -3.16 7.72
CA ILE A 84 10.99 -4.19 8.12
C ILE A 84 11.68 -5.31 8.90
N TYR A 85 12.69 -5.94 8.28
CA TYR A 85 13.27 -7.18 8.82
C TYR A 85 14.36 -6.91 9.85
N VAL A 86 15.30 -6.01 9.56
CA VAL A 86 16.47 -5.77 10.41
C VAL A 86 16.08 -5.03 11.68
N THR A 87 15.05 -4.17 11.67
CA THR A 87 14.54 -3.53 12.90
C THR A 87 14.06 -4.55 13.93
N THR A 88 13.35 -5.59 13.49
CA THR A 88 12.91 -6.67 14.36
C THR A 88 14.11 -7.42 14.94
N VAL A 89 15.07 -7.79 14.10
CA VAL A 89 16.29 -8.50 14.51
C VAL A 89 17.15 -7.64 15.44
N TYR A 90 17.24 -6.33 15.19
CA TYR A 90 17.98 -5.37 15.99
C TYR A 90 17.45 -5.34 17.42
N TYR A 91 16.14 -5.13 17.62
CA TYR A 91 15.55 -5.11 18.96
C TYR A 91 15.63 -6.48 19.65
N ALA A 92 15.52 -7.57 18.89
CA ALA A 92 15.69 -8.92 19.45
C ALA A 92 17.13 -9.13 19.95
N TYR A 93 18.12 -8.66 19.18
CA TYR A 93 19.54 -8.77 19.49
C TYR A 93 19.95 -7.88 20.67
N THR A 94 19.39 -6.69 20.80
CA THR A 94 19.68 -5.77 21.91
C THR A 94 18.93 -6.12 23.19
N GLY A 95 18.08 -7.15 23.18
CA GLY A 95 17.30 -7.59 24.34
C GLY A 95 16.03 -6.75 24.59
N GLU A 96 15.64 -5.89 23.65
CA GLU A 96 14.43 -5.07 23.72
C GLU A 96 13.20 -5.89 23.31
N ARG A 97 12.80 -6.80 24.19
CA ARG A 97 11.75 -7.79 23.89
C ARG A 97 10.40 -7.15 23.55
N ASP A 98 10.04 -6.07 24.26
CA ASP A 98 8.80 -5.32 24.04
C ASP A 98 8.77 -4.67 22.66
N MET A 99 9.87 -4.07 22.24
CA MET A 99 9.97 -3.47 20.92
C MET A 99 10.02 -4.52 19.82
N THR A 100 10.62 -5.68 20.10
CA THR A 100 10.60 -6.80 19.16
C THR A 100 9.16 -7.26 18.86
N ASP A 101 8.33 -7.47 19.90
CA ASP A 101 6.91 -7.82 19.72
C ASP A 101 6.18 -6.73 18.93
N LYS A 102 6.36 -5.47 19.33
CA LYS A 102 5.64 -4.33 18.77
C LYS A 102 5.98 -4.09 17.31
N VAL A 103 7.27 -4.15 16.93
CA VAL A 103 7.72 -3.93 15.55
C VAL A 103 7.31 -5.08 14.64
N THR A 104 7.36 -6.33 15.10
CA THR A 104 6.84 -7.46 14.29
C THR A 104 5.33 -7.33 14.05
N LEU A 105 4.56 -6.97 15.08
CA LEU A 105 3.14 -6.71 14.92
C LEU A 105 2.88 -5.48 14.04
N ASN A 106 3.77 -4.49 14.04
CA ASN A 106 3.67 -3.27 13.23
C ASN A 106 3.56 -3.59 11.74
N TYR A 107 4.48 -4.40 11.22
CA TYR A 107 4.44 -4.82 9.83
C TYR A 107 3.15 -5.57 9.49
N LEU A 108 2.78 -6.56 10.32
CA LEU A 108 1.61 -7.41 10.08
C LEU A 108 0.30 -6.61 10.08
N LEU A 109 0.11 -5.74 11.07
CA LEU A 109 -1.16 -5.07 11.29
C LEU A 109 -1.32 -3.82 10.44
N ILE A 110 -0.25 -3.07 10.16
CA ILE A 110 -0.34 -1.92 9.25
C ILE A 110 -0.72 -2.38 7.85
N TYR A 111 -0.12 -3.48 7.37
CA TYR A 111 -0.51 -4.06 6.09
C TYR A 111 -1.99 -4.51 6.12
N ALA A 112 -2.40 -5.24 7.16
CA ALA A 112 -3.79 -5.66 7.30
C ALA A 112 -4.74 -4.44 7.30
N ILE A 113 -4.37 -3.33 7.94
CA ILE A 113 -5.16 -2.10 7.96
C ILE A 113 -5.24 -1.46 6.55
N ALA A 114 -4.18 -1.56 5.75
CA ALA A 114 -4.10 -0.98 4.41
C ALA A 114 -4.98 -1.72 3.37
N VAL A 115 -5.25 -3.02 3.55
CA VAL A 115 -6.02 -3.87 2.61
C VAL A 115 -7.32 -3.23 2.08
N PRO A 116 -8.26 -2.72 2.89
CA PRO A 116 -9.46 -2.09 2.36
C PRO A 116 -9.20 -0.84 1.52
N TYR A 117 -8.10 -0.12 1.75
CA TYR A 117 -7.77 1.03 0.92
C TYR A 117 -7.26 0.56 -0.44
N TYR A 118 -6.41 -0.46 -0.47
CA TYR A 118 -5.87 -1.05 -1.70
C TYR A 118 -6.86 -1.87 -2.54
N LEU A 119 -8.01 -2.24 -1.98
CA LEU A 119 -9.03 -2.97 -2.72
C LEU A 119 -10.18 -2.07 -3.18
N PHE A 120 -10.37 -0.89 -2.58
CA PHE A 120 -11.58 -0.08 -2.80
C PHE A 120 -11.31 1.41 -3.00
N PHE A 121 -10.11 1.87 -2.68
CA PHE A 121 -9.66 3.25 -2.86
C PHE A 121 -8.42 3.27 -3.75
N ASN A 122 -8.54 2.66 -4.92
CA ASN A 122 -7.46 2.53 -5.89
C ASN A 122 -7.11 3.91 -6.43
N VAL A 123 -5.83 4.23 -6.42
CA VAL A 123 -5.29 5.50 -6.92
C VAL A 123 -4.03 5.16 -7.69
N GLU A 124 -4.09 5.46 -8.97
CA GLU A 124 -2.98 5.29 -9.91
C GLU A 124 -1.76 6.07 -9.44
N VAL A 125 -0.58 5.52 -9.70
CA VAL A 125 0.69 6.23 -9.48
C VAL A 125 0.74 7.53 -10.28
N THR A 126 1.48 8.51 -9.78
CA THR A 126 1.57 9.81 -10.44
C THR A 126 2.13 9.72 -11.87
N SER A 127 3.04 8.77 -12.14
CA SER A 127 3.64 8.58 -13.47
C SER A 127 2.71 7.96 -14.52
N SER A 128 1.55 7.40 -14.13
CA SER A 128 0.54 6.92 -15.08
C SER A 128 -0.56 7.95 -15.38
N TRP A 129 -0.61 9.04 -14.59
CA TRP A 129 -1.70 10.02 -14.65
C TRP A 129 -1.26 11.47 -14.95
N ILE A 130 -0.07 11.88 -14.52
CA ILE A 130 0.45 13.22 -14.76
C ILE A 130 1.28 13.18 -16.05
N PRO A 131 0.86 13.88 -17.13
CA PRO A 131 1.66 13.99 -18.35
C PRO A 131 3.08 14.48 -18.09
N GLU A 132 4.06 14.06 -18.91
CA GLU A 132 5.50 14.35 -18.77
C GLU A 132 6.20 13.69 -17.55
N MET A 133 5.44 13.14 -16.59
CA MET A 133 6.03 12.55 -15.40
C MET A 133 6.66 11.19 -15.72
N LYS A 134 7.95 11.04 -15.41
CA LYS A 134 8.70 9.82 -15.69
C LYS A 134 8.43 8.76 -14.61
N ALA A 135 8.20 7.54 -15.06
CA ALA A 135 8.12 6.34 -14.23
C ALA A 135 9.53 5.85 -13.81
N LEU A 136 10.26 6.68 -13.04
CA LEU A 136 11.67 6.48 -12.70
C LEU A 136 11.95 5.16 -11.95
N LEU A 137 10.97 4.65 -11.20
CA LEU A 137 11.07 3.36 -10.51
C LEU A 137 10.91 2.16 -11.47
N TYR A 138 9.94 2.26 -12.39
CA TYR A 138 9.46 1.13 -13.17
C TYR A 138 10.32 0.89 -14.42
N HIS A 139 10.93 1.95 -14.97
CA HIS A 139 11.78 1.89 -16.15
C HIS A 139 13.27 1.72 -15.81
N ASP A 140 13.58 0.88 -14.83
CA ASP A 140 14.95 0.48 -14.49
C ASP A 140 15.07 -1.04 -14.66
N GLY A 141 15.67 -1.49 -15.77
CA GLY A 141 15.69 -2.90 -16.16
C GLY A 141 16.19 -3.86 -15.09
N MET A 142 17.05 -3.41 -14.16
CA MET A 142 17.45 -4.27 -13.03
C MET A 142 16.29 -4.64 -12.09
N TYR A 143 15.25 -3.80 -12.04
CA TYR A 143 14.15 -3.90 -11.10
C TYR A 143 12.76 -3.99 -11.77
N THR A 144 12.62 -3.70 -13.07
CA THR A 144 11.33 -3.73 -13.79
C THR A 144 10.55 -5.02 -13.54
N ALA A 145 11.15 -6.19 -13.79
CA ALA A 145 10.47 -7.47 -13.57
C ALA A 145 10.11 -7.72 -12.09
N PHE A 146 10.90 -7.19 -11.16
CA PHE A 146 10.59 -7.24 -9.73
C PHE A 146 9.36 -6.37 -9.41
N TYR A 147 9.29 -5.14 -9.91
CA TYR A 147 8.17 -4.24 -9.65
C TYR A 147 6.88 -4.73 -10.31
N VAL A 148 6.94 -5.14 -11.58
CA VAL A 148 5.76 -5.67 -12.29
C VAL A 148 5.14 -6.88 -11.57
N SER A 149 5.95 -7.68 -10.88
CA SER A 149 5.45 -8.84 -10.13
C SER A 149 5.00 -8.55 -8.69
N HIS A 150 5.22 -7.34 -8.17
CA HIS A 150 4.98 -7.00 -6.75
C HIS A 150 4.11 -5.75 -6.54
N ASP A 151 3.97 -4.90 -7.55
CA ASP A 151 3.28 -3.61 -7.51
C ASP A 151 2.26 -3.52 -8.67
N PRO A 152 0.95 -3.37 -8.39
CA PRO A 152 -0.09 -3.27 -9.40
C PRO A 152 -0.28 -1.85 -9.98
N LEU A 153 0.60 -0.89 -9.65
CA LEU A 153 0.60 0.51 -10.15
C LEU A 153 -0.58 1.39 -9.70
N ASP A 154 -1.55 0.84 -8.95
CA ASP A 154 -2.76 1.54 -8.53
C ASP A 154 -2.99 1.58 -7.01
N ASN A 155 -1.97 1.21 -6.25
CA ASN A 155 -1.97 1.18 -4.79
C ASN A 155 -1.19 2.35 -4.15
N ALA A 156 -1.28 3.54 -4.75
CA ALA A 156 -0.59 4.73 -4.24
C ALA A 156 -1.13 5.15 -2.87
N VAL A 157 -2.46 5.22 -2.70
CA VAL A 157 -3.07 5.61 -1.43
C VAL A 157 -3.39 4.39 -0.56
N PRO A 158 -2.93 4.33 0.71
CA PRO A 158 -1.92 5.14 1.38
C PRO A 158 -0.50 4.55 1.22
N SER A 159 0.54 5.36 1.43
CA SER A 159 1.92 4.86 1.32
C SER A 159 2.35 4.01 2.52
N LEU A 160 2.56 2.70 2.29
CA LEU A 160 3.14 1.79 3.29
C LEU A 160 4.62 2.10 3.60
N HIS A 161 5.35 2.67 2.64
CA HIS A 161 6.73 3.16 2.81
C HIS A 161 6.81 4.29 3.85
N VAL A 162 5.71 4.99 4.09
CA VAL A 162 5.56 5.97 5.17
C VAL A 162 4.92 5.32 6.41
N ALA A 163 3.84 4.55 6.24
CA ALA A 163 3.05 4.00 7.34
C ALA A 163 3.87 3.12 8.28
N ILE A 164 4.69 2.20 7.74
CA ILE A 164 5.45 1.26 8.55
C ILE A 164 6.56 1.95 9.36
N PRO A 165 7.49 2.73 8.75
CA PRO A 165 8.51 3.46 9.50
C PRO A 165 7.91 4.45 10.50
N PHE A 166 6.85 5.16 10.12
CA PHE A 166 6.13 6.05 11.04
C PHE A 166 5.52 5.28 12.23
N GLY A 167 4.90 4.13 11.99
CA GLY A 167 4.40 3.24 13.03
C GLY A 167 5.50 2.81 14.02
N ILE A 168 6.70 2.47 13.51
CA ILE A 168 7.87 2.15 14.35
C ILE A 168 8.29 3.36 15.19
N LEU A 169 8.37 4.55 14.59
CA LEU A 169 8.72 5.79 15.31
C LEU A 169 7.72 6.10 16.43
N LEU A 170 6.43 5.94 16.14
CA LEU A 170 5.38 6.17 17.13
C LEU A 170 5.45 5.12 18.25
N LEU A 171 5.64 3.84 17.92
CA LEU A 171 5.86 2.78 18.92
C LEU A 171 7.07 3.05 19.81
N ASN A 172 8.20 3.47 19.22
CA ASN A 172 9.41 3.85 19.94
C ASN A 172 9.14 4.99 20.94
N TRP A 173 8.44 6.03 20.48
CA TRP A 173 8.09 7.17 21.31
C TRP A 173 7.15 6.77 22.46
N MET A 174 6.09 6.00 22.17
CA MET A 174 5.17 5.52 23.19
C MET A 174 5.84 4.58 24.20
N HIS A 175 6.79 3.75 23.75
CA HIS A 175 7.58 2.90 24.62
C HIS A 175 8.46 3.71 25.57
N CYS A 176 9.19 4.71 25.07
CA CYS A 176 9.98 5.62 25.91
C CYS A 176 9.11 6.36 26.94
N ARG A 177 7.91 6.80 26.52
CA ARG A 177 6.93 7.43 27.42
C ARG A 177 6.49 6.51 28.55
N ASN A 178 6.24 5.22 28.28
CA ASN A 178 5.89 4.24 29.31
C ASN A 178 7.05 3.99 30.29
N LEU A 179 8.29 4.06 29.82
CA LEU A 179 9.49 3.98 30.67
C LEU A 179 9.76 5.27 31.47
N GLY A 180 9.00 6.35 31.21
CA GLY A 180 9.21 7.66 31.86
C GLY A 180 10.44 8.41 31.37
N ILE A 181 11.05 8.00 30.25
CA ILE A 181 12.26 8.61 29.68
C ILE A 181 11.95 9.41 28.41
N ARG A 182 12.83 10.35 28.07
CA ARG A 182 12.78 11.02 26.76
C ARG A 182 13.42 10.10 25.72
N VAL A 183 12.94 10.17 24.47
CA VAL A 183 13.51 9.38 23.35
C VAL A 183 15.01 9.64 23.17
N ARG A 184 15.47 10.85 23.45
CA ARG A 184 16.89 11.23 23.40
C ARG A 184 17.76 10.50 24.43
N ASP A 185 17.17 10.12 25.56
CA ASP A 185 17.86 9.46 26.66
C ASP A 185 17.80 7.93 26.54
N TRP A 186 17.09 7.41 25.54
CA TRP A 186 16.98 5.97 25.27
C TRP A 186 18.26 5.44 24.60
N ALA A 187 18.69 4.24 25.00
CA ALA A 187 19.88 3.59 24.45
C ALA A 187 19.85 3.45 22.92
N HIS A 188 18.64 3.36 22.35
CA HIS A 188 18.41 3.20 20.91
C HIS A 188 18.12 4.52 20.18
N TYR A 189 18.40 5.69 20.78
CA TYR A 189 18.16 7.01 20.18
C TYR A 189 18.77 7.16 18.78
N ARG A 190 20.03 6.71 18.59
CA ARG A 190 20.70 6.79 17.28
C ARG A 190 19.96 5.99 16.20
N TYR A 191 19.43 4.83 16.58
CA TYR A 191 18.64 4.00 15.68
C TYR A 191 17.26 4.63 15.40
N HIS A 192 16.63 5.23 16.41
CA HIS A 192 15.42 6.03 16.21
C HIS A 192 15.63 7.19 15.21
N VAL A 193 16.73 7.93 15.34
CA VAL A 193 17.10 9.00 14.39
C VAL A 193 17.37 8.44 12.99
N PHE A 194 18.01 7.28 12.89
CA PHE A 194 18.19 6.59 11.60
C PHE A 194 16.85 6.26 10.93
N ILE A 195 15.88 5.73 11.67
CA ILE A 195 14.53 5.47 11.14
C ILE A 195 13.85 6.77 10.72
N PHE A 196 13.96 7.82 11.55
CA PHE A 196 13.36 9.13 11.27
C PHE A 196 13.93 9.75 9.98
N ALA A 197 15.25 9.80 9.84
CA ALA A 197 15.91 10.33 8.66
C ALA A 197 15.51 9.55 7.39
N ASN A 198 15.44 8.22 7.48
CA ASN A 198 14.96 7.41 6.36
C ASN A 198 13.49 7.61 6.06
N THR A 199 12.63 7.83 7.06
CA THR A 199 11.20 8.11 6.86
C THR A 199 11.01 9.43 6.10
N VAL A 200 11.77 10.47 6.46
CA VAL A 200 11.77 11.75 5.74
C VAL A 200 12.30 11.56 4.32
N LEU A 201 13.36 10.77 4.15
CA LEU A 201 13.89 10.46 2.82
C LEU A 201 12.86 9.69 1.98
N PHE A 202 12.16 8.70 2.53
CA PHE A 202 11.08 7.99 1.83
C PHE A 202 9.99 8.95 1.35
N CYS A 203 9.58 9.93 2.16
CA CYS A 203 8.60 10.93 1.74
C CYS A 203 9.05 11.70 0.50
N PHE A 204 10.34 12.01 0.37
CA PHE A 204 10.89 12.63 -0.83
C PHE A 204 11.02 11.62 -1.98
N THR A 205 11.58 10.44 -1.70
CA THR A 205 11.83 9.36 -2.65
C THR A 205 10.58 8.96 -3.42
N ILE A 206 9.46 8.74 -2.72
CA ILE A 206 8.23 8.28 -3.37
C ILE A 206 7.62 9.32 -4.32
N LEU A 207 7.73 10.60 -3.99
CA LEU A 207 7.27 11.71 -4.84
C LEU A 207 8.21 11.88 -6.04
N TYR A 208 9.51 11.88 -5.79
CA TYR A 208 10.53 12.00 -6.83
C TYR A 208 10.45 10.87 -7.86
N LEU A 209 10.26 9.62 -7.41
CA LEU A 209 10.22 8.46 -8.30
C LEU A 209 8.94 8.34 -9.12
N GLY A 210 7.94 9.18 -8.86
CA GLY A 210 6.69 9.21 -9.61
C GLY A 210 5.68 8.14 -9.24
N ILE A 211 5.74 7.64 -8.02
CA ILE A 211 4.93 6.48 -7.58
C ILE A 211 3.88 6.82 -6.52
N HIS A 212 3.83 8.06 -6.04
CA HIS A 212 2.92 8.45 -4.96
C HIS A 212 2.55 9.94 -5.07
N TRP A 213 1.35 10.25 -4.58
CA TRP A 213 0.82 11.60 -4.38
C TRP A 213 1.23 12.15 -3.02
N ILE A 214 1.09 13.47 -2.81
CA ILE A 214 1.44 14.10 -1.52
C ILE A 214 0.49 13.60 -0.42
N VAL A 215 -0.79 13.40 -0.72
CA VAL A 215 -1.84 12.92 0.19
C VAL A 215 -1.54 11.52 0.74
N ASP A 216 -0.75 10.73 0.04
CA ASP A 216 -0.36 9.38 0.42
C ASP A 216 0.47 9.38 1.71
N ILE A 217 1.22 10.47 1.95
CA ILE A 217 2.07 10.65 3.13
C ILE A 217 1.22 10.80 4.41
N PRO A 218 0.33 11.81 4.56
CA PRO A 218 -0.50 11.94 5.76
C PRO A 218 -1.46 10.77 5.94
N LEU A 219 -2.01 10.19 4.85
CA LEU A 219 -2.86 9.00 4.95
C LEU A 219 -2.05 7.77 5.40
N GLY A 220 -0.83 7.59 4.89
CA GLY A 220 0.12 6.58 5.37
C GLY A 220 0.45 6.76 6.85
N MET A 221 0.74 7.97 7.29
CA MET A 221 0.96 8.28 8.71
C MET A 221 -0.28 7.97 9.57
N ALA A 222 -1.50 8.24 9.08
CA ALA A 222 -2.74 7.92 9.78
C ALA A 222 -2.92 6.40 9.95
N VAL A 223 -2.72 5.62 8.89
CA VAL A 223 -2.75 4.15 8.96
C VAL A 223 -1.68 3.62 9.92
N GLY A 224 -0.46 4.15 9.83
CA GLY A 224 0.63 3.83 10.74
C GLY A 224 0.30 4.15 12.20
N ALA A 225 -0.39 5.27 12.47
CA ALA A 225 -0.84 5.66 13.80
C ALA A 225 -1.89 4.68 14.35
N ILE A 226 -2.90 4.31 13.55
CA ILE A 226 -3.94 3.35 13.95
C ILE A 226 -3.31 2.01 14.31
N GLY A 227 -2.42 1.51 13.45
CA GLY A 227 -1.67 0.27 13.68
C GLY A 227 -0.86 0.33 14.97
N ALA A 228 -0.01 1.36 15.13
CA ALA A 228 0.82 1.54 16.30
C ALA A 228 0.01 1.67 17.60
N LEU A 229 -1.10 2.40 17.60
CA LEU A 229 -2.00 2.52 18.74
C LEU A 229 -2.64 1.18 19.10
N PHE A 230 -3.15 0.45 18.12
CA PHE A 230 -3.71 -0.87 18.34
C PHE A 230 -2.69 -1.82 18.97
N ILE A 231 -1.49 -1.87 18.40
CA ILE A 231 -0.37 -2.69 18.88
C ILE A 231 0.01 -2.32 20.31
N HIS A 232 0.22 -1.03 20.57
CA HIS A 232 0.61 -0.53 21.88
C HIS A 232 -0.38 -0.92 22.98
N GLN A 233 -1.67 -1.01 22.62
CA GLN A 233 -2.76 -1.28 23.54
C GLN A 233 -3.13 -2.77 23.67
N ILE A 234 -2.75 -3.61 22.70
CA ILE A 234 -3.05 -5.05 22.70
C ILE A 234 -1.85 -5.90 23.12
N GLN A 235 -0.63 -5.47 22.81
CA GLN A 235 0.60 -6.21 23.09
C GLN A 235 0.76 -6.60 24.58
N PRO A 236 0.46 -5.73 25.57
CA PRO A 236 0.56 -6.12 26.98
C PRO A 236 -0.43 -7.23 27.39
N ARG A 237 -1.59 -7.32 26.70
CA ARG A 237 -2.55 -8.41 26.91
C ARG A 237 -2.06 -9.71 26.31
N LEU A 238 -1.47 -9.67 25.10
CA LEU A 238 -0.91 -10.85 24.45
C LEU A 238 0.22 -11.47 25.27
N ARG A 239 0.96 -10.66 26.03
CA ARG A 239 2.00 -11.11 26.96
C ARG A 239 1.50 -11.59 28.32
N ASN A 240 0.21 -11.39 28.61
CA ASN A 240 -0.40 -11.61 29.92
C ASN A 240 0.19 -10.76 31.05
N ASP A 241 0.77 -9.58 30.75
CA ASP A 241 1.40 -8.71 31.75
C ASP A 241 0.39 -8.23 32.82
N TYR A 242 -0.90 -8.24 32.48
CA TYR A 242 -2.01 -7.84 33.35
C TYR A 242 -2.97 -9.00 33.69
N GLY A 243 -2.54 -10.25 33.52
CA GLY A 243 -3.35 -11.48 33.64
C GLY A 243 -3.79 -12.02 32.27
N SER A 244 -4.70 -13.01 32.25
CA SER A 244 -5.11 -13.65 30.98
C SER A 244 -5.61 -12.64 29.96
N VAL A 245 -5.42 -12.93 28.66
CA VAL A 245 -5.82 -12.05 27.53
C VAL A 245 -7.25 -11.49 27.68
N PHE A 246 -8.16 -12.29 28.23
CA PHE A 246 -9.58 -11.95 28.42
C PHE A 246 -9.93 -11.46 29.84
N LYS A 247 -8.94 -11.21 30.70
CA LYS A 247 -9.18 -10.75 32.07
C LYS A 247 -9.89 -9.39 32.08
N GLY A 248 -10.98 -9.32 32.84
CA GLY A 248 -11.85 -8.14 32.91
C GLY A 248 -12.81 -8.00 31.72
N MET A 249 -12.93 -9.03 30.87
CA MET A 249 -13.98 -9.14 29.85
C MET A 249 -15.24 -9.77 30.48
N THR A 250 -16.21 -8.94 30.87
CA THR A 250 -17.54 -9.41 31.31
C THR A 250 -18.44 -9.64 30.09
N GLY A 251 -19.52 -10.43 30.23
CA GLY A 251 -20.48 -10.62 29.13
C GLY A 251 -21.11 -9.31 28.64
N LYS A 252 -21.40 -8.38 29.57
CA LYS A 252 -21.86 -7.02 29.25
C LYS A 252 -20.83 -6.23 28.43
N ARG A 253 -19.55 -6.31 28.82
CA ARG A 253 -18.46 -5.64 28.11
C ARG A 253 -18.23 -6.24 26.73
N TRP A 254 -18.24 -7.56 26.60
CA TRP A 254 -18.13 -8.24 25.30
C TRP A 254 -19.27 -7.81 24.37
N ARG A 255 -20.51 -7.76 24.88
CA ARG A 255 -21.66 -7.26 24.14
C ARG A 255 -21.49 -5.81 23.70
N ASN A 256 -21.03 -4.92 24.58
CA ASN A 256 -20.83 -3.51 24.23
C ASN A 256 -19.74 -3.33 23.16
N HIS A 257 -18.64 -4.06 23.27
CA HIS A 257 -17.59 -4.10 22.24
C HIS A 257 -18.15 -4.57 20.91
N PHE A 258 -18.79 -5.74 20.91
CA PHE A 258 -19.37 -6.32 19.70
C PHE A 258 -20.42 -5.42 19.06
N LEU A 259 -21.29 -4.79 19.86
CA LEU A 259 -22.31 -3.86 19.36
C LEU A 259 -21.70 -2.59 18.78
N VAL A 260 -20.85 -1.88 19.53
CA VAL A 260 -20.32 -0.59 19.07
C VAL A 260 -19.36 -0.78 17.90
N GLU A 261 -18.39 -1.71 18.03
CA GLU A 261 -17.41 -1.96 16.97
C GLU A 261 -18.05 -2.63 15.76
N GLY A 262 -19.02 -3.52 15.97
CA GLY A 262 -19.80 -4.14 14.90
C GLY A 262 -20.65 -3.13 14.14
N ILE A 263 -21.37 -2.24 14.83
CA ILE A 263 -22.15 -1.17 14.16
C ILE A 263 -21.23 -0.25 13.36
N VAL A 264 -20.12 0.20 13.95
CA VAL A 264 -19.16 1.07 13.23
C VAL A 264 -18.58 0.32 12.03
N THR A 265 -18.23 -0.96 12.16
CA THR A 265 -17.73 -1.77 11.04
C THR A 265 -18.77 -1.90 9.94
N ILE A 266 -20.04 -2.18 10.27
CA ILE A 266 -21.14 -2.26 9.30
C ILE A 266 -21.34 -0.91 8.58
N LEU A 267 -21.26 0.21 9.32
CA LEU A 267 -21.35 1.54 8.71
C LEU A 267 -20.21 1.81 7.75
N ILE A 268 -18.97 1.42 8.08
CA ILE A 268 -17.83 1.57 7.17
C ILE A 268 -17.99 0.67 5.94
N VAL A 269 -18.42 -0.59 6.10
CA VAL A 269 -18.71 -1.48 4.97
C VAL A 269 -19.81 -0.90 4.08
N ALA A 270 -20.88 -0.35 4.66
CA ALA A 270 -21.96 0.27 3.91
C ALA A 270 -21.49 1.50 3.12
N LEU A 271 -20.61 2.33 3.73
CA LEU A 271 -19.95 3.44 3.04
C LEU A 271 -19.11 2.95 1.86
N MET A 272 -18.31 1.90 2.06
CA MET A 272 -17.49 1.30 1.00
C MET A 272 -18.35 0.74 -0.13
N MET A 273 -19.45 0.04 0.18
CA MET A 273 -20.39 -0.45 -0.83
C MET A 273 -21.02 0.70 -1.62
N GLY A 274 -21.37 1.81 -0.96
CA GLY A 274 -21.83 3.02 -1.62
C GLY A 274 -20.77 3.63 -2.54
N ALA A 275 -19.51 3.65 -2.10
CA ALA A 275 -18.38 4.13 -2.88
C ALA A 275 -18.12 3.27 -4.13
N VAL A 276 -18.17 1.94 -4.00
CA VAL A 276 -18.09 1.01 -5.14
C VAL A 276 -19.26 1.19 -6.09
N SER A 277 -20.48 1.33 -5.57
CA SER A 277 -21.65 1.58 -6.41
C SER A 277 -21.54 2.90 -7.19
N TYR A 278 -20.99 3.94 -6.58
CA TYR A 278 -20.72 5.21 -7.26
C TYR A 278 -19.66 5.06 -8.36
N GLN A 279 -18.58 4.33 -8.07
CA GLN A 279 -17.51 4.05 -9.04
C GLN A 279 -18.01 3.24 -10.23
N ALA A 280 -18.80 2.19 -9.99
CA ALA A 280 -19.40 1.38 -11.05
C ALA A 280 -20.34 2.17 -11.97
N ASP A 281 -21.10 3.14 -11.41
CA ASP A 281 -22.07 3.96 -12.17
C ASP A 281 -21.40 5.04 -13.03
N THR A 282 -20.22 5.51 -12.62
CA THR A 282 -19.51 6.62 -13.27
C THR A 282 -18.21 6.19 -13.96
N GLY A 283 -17.86 4.90 -13.88
CA GLY A 283 -16.59 4.36 -14.35
C GLY A 283 -16.44 4.42 -15.87
N GLU A 284 -17.53 4.37 -16.64
CA GLU A 284 -17.51 4.48 -18.10
C GLU A 284 -17.17 5.90 -18.59
N GLU A 285 -17.29 6.92 -17.74
CA GLU A 285 -17.08 8.33 -18.10
C GLU A 285 -15.67 8.84 -17.76
N ARG A 286 -14.78 7.98 -17.23
CA ARG A 286 -13.46 8.39 -16.72
C ARG A 286 -12.32 7.69 -17.46
N PRO A 287 -11.23 8.41 -17.80
CA PRO A 287 -10.05 7.79 -18.38
C PRO A 287 -9.29 6.98 -17.33
N SER A 288 -8.55 5.96 -17.78
CA SER A 288 -7.65 5.17 -16.92
C SER A 288 -6.24 5.76 -16.91
N PHE A 289 -5.76 6.25 -18.05
CA PHE A 289 -4.42 6.81 -18.24
C PHE A 289 -4.46 8.15 -18.97
N ARG A 290 -3.44 8.97 -18.74
CA ARG A 290 -3.24 10.25 -19.42
C ARG A 290 -1.78 10.37 -19.87
N LEU A 291 -1.57 10.49 -21.18
CA LEU A 291 -0.24 10.54 -21.78
C LEU A 291 -0.03 11.91 -22.43
N GLY A 292 1.11 12.55 -22.16
CA GLY A 292 1.56 13.70 -22.92
C GLY A 292 2.10 13.31 -24.30
N PRO A 293 2.33 14.28 -25.19
CA PRO A 293 2.93 14.02 -26.50
C PRO A 293 4.29 13.34 -26.38
N GLY A 294 4.46 12.20 -27.06
CA GLY A 294 5.69 11.40 -27.01
C GLY A 294 5.82 10.49 -25.79
N ASP A 295 4.89 10.56 -24.82
CA ASP A 295 4.95 9.72 -23.62
C ASP A 295 4.61 8.26 -23.94
N SER A 296 5.18 7.36 -23.13
CA SER A 296 4.82 5.95 -23.10
C SER A 296 4.63 5.50 -21.66
N THR A 297 3.55 4.75 -21.43
CA THR A 297 3.26 4.10 -20.14
C THR A 297 2.72 2.70 -20.38
N PHE A 298 2.52 1.93 -19.32
CA PHE A 298 2.00 0.57 -19.47
C PHE A 298 1.06 0.16 -18.34
N GLU A 299 0.11 -0.72 -18.68
CA GLU A 299 -0.72 -1.45 -17.73
C GLU A 299 -0.17 -2.86 -17.52
N ILE A 300 -0.25 -3.38 -16.30
CA ILE A 300 0.21 -4.73 -15.97
C ILE A 300 -0.94 -5.73 -16.08
N VAL A 301 -0.72 -6.81 -16.82
CA VAL A 301 -1.62 -7.97 -16.83
C VAL A 301 -1.08 -9.02 -15.87
N GLN A 302 -1.88 -9.34 -14.84
CA GLN A 302 -1.47 -10.28 -13.80
C GLN A 302 -1.22 -11.69 -14.33
N LYS A 303 -0.37 -12.42 -13.59
CA LYS A 303 -0.05 -13.81 -13.88
C LYS A 303 -1.27 -14.71 -13.76
N LEU A 304 -1.64 -15.35 -14.87
CA LEU A 304 -2.80 -16.25 -14.97
C LEU A 304 -2.49 -17.70 -14.57
N ASP A 305 -3.46 -18.36 -13.97
CA ASP A 305 -3.47 -19.82 -13.81
C ASP A 305 -3.92 -20.52 -15.11
N HIS A 306 -3.74 -21.85 -15.17
CA HIS A 306 -4.07 -22.59 -16.39
C HIS A 306 -5.57 -22.56 -16.66
N GLY A 307 -5.95 -22.12 -17.86
CA GLY A 307 -7.36 -22.04 -18.28
C GLY A 307 -8.05 -20.73 -17.90
N GLU A 308 -7.35 -19.79 -17.26
CA GLU A 308 -7.82 -18.42 -17.07
C GLU A 308 -7.48 -17.57 -18.29
N THR A 309 -8.32 -16.57 -18.56
CA THR A 309 -8.13 -15.58 -19.61
C THR A 309 -8.44 -14.20 -19.08
N VAL A 310 -7.79 -13.19 -19.65
CA VAL A 310 -8.12 -11.78 -19.42
C VAL A 310 -8.45 -11.16 -20.75
N ASP A 311 -9.60 -10.50 -20.79
CA ASP A 311 -10.05 -9.71 -21.93
C ASP A 311 -9.75 -8.24 -21.61
N LEU A 312 -8.97 -7.59 -22.48
CA LEU A 312 -8.52 -6.21 -22.33
C LEU A 312 -9.13 -5.39 -23.47
N THR A 313 -9.78 -4.28 -23.13
CA THR A 313 -10.28 -3.31 -24.10
C THR A 313 -9.61 -1.97 -23.83
N LEU A 314 -8.88 -1.46 -24.82
CA LEU A 314 -8.23 -0.16 -24.78
C LEU A 314 -8.93 0.79 -25.75
N THR A 315 -9.55 1.86 -25.25
CA THR A 315 -10.25 2.85 -26.07
C THR A 315 -9.47 4.16 -26.12
N ASN A 316 -9.22 4.65 -27.33
CA ASN A 316 -8.59 5.94 -27.56
C ASN A 316 -9.63 7.06 -27.42
N TRP A 317 -9.47 7.92 -26.41
CA TRP A 317 -10.36 9.07 -26.18
C TRP A 317 -9.78 10.38 -26.72
N HIS A 318 -8.64 10.35 -27.41
CA HIS A 318 -8.11 11.52 -28.09
C HIS A 318 -8.97 11.91 -29.28
N GLU A 319 -9.03 13.22 -29.59
CA GLU A 319 -9.87 13.73 -30.68
C GLU A 319 -9.23 13.57 -32.07
N THR A 320 -7.90 13.61 -32.16
CA THR A 320 -7.19 13.72 -33.45
C THR A 320 -6.09 12.69 -33.68
N GLU A 321 -5.53 12.11 -32.61
CA GLU A 321 -4.29 11.33 -32.68
C GLU A 321 -4.59 9.86 -32.50
N THR A 322 -3.81 9.03 -33.18
CA THR A 322 -3.92 7.58 -33.10
C THR A 322 -3.14 7.07 -31.89
N LEU A 323 -3.79 6.29 -31.03
CA LEU A 323 -3.15 5.58 -29.94
C LEU A 323 -2.38 4.39 -30.49
N GLN A 324 -1.14 4.22 -30.06
CA GLN A 324 -0.33 3.04 -30.37
C GLN A 324 -0.23 2.13 -29.15
N VAL A 325 -0.48 0.83 -29.36
CA VAL A 325 -0.54 -0.18 -28.29
C VAL A 325 0.30 -1.40 -28.64
N MET A 326 0.95 -1.97 -27.63
CA MET A 326 1.71 -3.20 -27.76
C MET A 326 1.51 -4.10 -26.54
N LEU A 327 1.28 -5.39 -26.77
CA LEU A 327 1.21 -6.41 -25.73
C LEU A 327 2.48 -7.28 -25.77
N VAL A 328 3.22 -7.32 -24.67
CA VAL A 328 4.50 -8.02 -24.57
C VAL A 328 4.66 -8.73 -23.23
N VAL A 329 5.43 -9.81 -23.22
CA VAL A 329 5.86 -10.47 -21.99
C VAL A 329 6.87 -9.57 -21.29
N THR A 330 6.67 -9.32 -20.01
CA THR A 330 7.44 -8.33 -19.23
C THR A 330 8.95 -8.58 -19.30
N GLU A 331 9.37 -9.85 -19.17
CA GLU A 331 10.78 -10.25 -19.15
C GLU A 331 11.52 -9.88 -20.44
N ASP A 332 10.82 -9.77 -21.57
CA ASP A 332 11.40 -9.47 -22.87
C ASP A 332 11.65 -7.96 -23.09
N THR A 333 11.14 -7.10 -22.20
CA THR A 333 11.22 -5.63 -22.32
C THR A 333 12.30 -4.98 -21.45
N VAL A 334 12.98 -5.78 -20.64
CA VAL A 334 13.96 -5.32 -19.63
C VAL A 334 15.09 -4.49 -20.24
N GLU A 335 15.53 -4.80 -21.46
CA GLU A 335 16.60 -4.05 -22.14
C GLU A 335 16.13 -2.66 -22.62
N GLN A 336 14.85 -2.51 -22.95
CA GLN A 336 14.24 -1.30 -23.48
C GLN A 336 13.77 -0.35 -22.38
N MET A 337 13.79 -0.80 -21.13
CA MET A 337 13.45 -0.02 -19.94
C MET A 337 14.72 0.30 -19.16
N ASN A 338 15.25 1.51 -19.32
CA ASN A 338 16.51 1.88 -18.67
C ASN A 338 16.51 3.33 -18.20
N ALA A 339 17.10 3.55 -17.02
CA ALA A 339 17.30 4.87 -16.43
C ALA A 339 16.02 5.74 -16.34
N GLY A 340 14.87 5.12 -16.11
CA GLY A 340 13.59 5.83 -15.99
C GLY A 340 12.86 6.07 -17.31
N VAL A 341 13.38 5.54 -18.43
CA VAL A 341 12.82 5.73 -19.77
C VAL A 341 12.46 4.39 -20.41
N LEU A 342 11.28 4.33 -21.02
CA LEU A 342 10.85 3.25 -21.89
C LEU A 342 11.15 3.66 -23.33
N ASN A 343 12.04 2.93 -24.00
CA ASN A 343 12.45 3.23 -25.38
C ASN A 343 11.43 2.66 -26.38
N TRP A 344 10.41 3.46 -26.69
CA TRP A 344 9.35 3.06 -27.62
C TRP A 344 9.87 2.67 -29.00
N THR A 345 10.82 3.42 -29.56
CA THR A 345 11.35 3.16 -30.92
C THR A 345 11.98 1.78 -31.02
N GLU A 346 12.78 1.37 -30.03
CA GLU A 346 13.36 0.02 -30.01
C GLU A 346 12.30 -1.07 -29.82
N LEU A 347 11.23 -0.80 -29.08
CA LEU A 347 10.11 -1.73 -28.89
C LEU A 347 9.32 -1.89 -30.20
N SER A 348 8.94 -0.78 -30.84
CA SER A 348 8.14 -0.77 -32.07
C SER A 348 8.85 -1.44 -33.25
N ASP A 349 10.19 -1.45 -33.26
CA ASP A 349 10.97 -2.16 -34.28
C ASP A 349 10.98 -3.68 -34.07
N LYS A 350 10.77 -4.15 -32.83
CA LYS A 350 10.87 -5.56 -32.43
C LYS A 350 9.53 -6.28 -32.36
N TRP A 351 8.46 -5.58 -31.95
CA TRP A 351 7.13 -6.17 -31.73
C TRP A 351 6.05 -5.46 -32.53
N ALA A 352 4.94 -6.18 -32.78
CA ALA A 352 3.82 -5.63 -33.52
C ALA A 352 3.14 -4.51 -32.73
N VAL A 353 2.93 -3.38 -33.40
CA VAL A 353 2.18 -2.24 -32.88
C VAL A 353 0.75 -2.32 -33.43
N LEU A 354 -0.20 -2.19 -32.53
CA LEU A 354 -1.63 -2.03 -32.83
C LEU A 354 -1.98 -0.55 -32.74
N GLU A 355 -2.89 -0.10 -33.59
CA GLU A 355 -3.26 1.30 -33.68
C GLU A 355 -4.76 1.44 -33.51
N ALA A 356 -5.18 2.43 -32.70
CA ALA A 356 -6.57 2.80 -32.52
C ALA A 356 -6.77 4.26 -32.94
N ALA A 357 -7.56 4.49 -33.97
CA ALA A 357 -7.96 5.84 -34.37
C ALA A 357 -8.77 6.53 -33.24
N PRO A 358 -8.97 7.86 -33.30
CA PRO A 358 -9.86 8.57 -32.38
C PRO A 358 -11.22 7.87 -32.19
N GLY A 359 -11.54 7.52 -30.94
CA GLY A 359 -12.78 6.82 -30.56
C GLY A 359 -12.81 5.31 -30.84
N GLU A 360 -11.75 4.73 -31.40
CA GLU A 360 -11.64 3.29 -31.66
C GLU A 360 -11.13 2.53 -30.41
N SER A 361 -11.51 1.25 -30.34
CA SER A 361 -11.06 0.33 -29.30
C SER A 361 -10.20 -0.80 -29.88
N ILE A 362 -9.17 -1.20 -29.14
CA ILE A 362 -8.39 -2.42 -29.37
C ILE A 362 -8.80 -3.44 -28.32
N ASP A 363 -9.26 -4.60 -28.78
CA ASP A 363 -9.57 -5.75 -27.93
C ASP A 363 -8.44 -6.78 -27.99
N LEU A 364 -7.89 -7.12 -26.82
CA LEU A 364 -6.83 -8.11 -26.66
C LEU A 364 -7.30 -9.22 -25.71
N GLN A 365 -6.88 -10.44 -25.98
CA GLN A 365 -7.10 -11.55 -25.05
C GLN A 365 -5.77 -12.16 -24.65
N VAL A 366 -5.52 -12.22 -23.34
CA VAL A 366 -4.34 -12.87 -22.75
C VAL A 366 -4.76 -14.19 -22.14
N SER A 367 -4.13 -15.27 -22.57
CA SER A 367 -4.39 -16.64 -22.08
C SER A 367 -3.13 -17.41 -21.70
N GLN A 368 -1.95 -16.84 -21.93
CA GLN A 368 -0.69 -17.51 -21.64
C GLN A 368 -0.51 -17.62 -20.11
N PRO A 369 -0.47 -18.85 -19.57
CA PRO A 369 -0.42 -19.04 -18.14
C PRO A 369 0.99 -18.76 -17.61
N LYS A 370 1.03 -18.38 -16.33
CA LYS A 370 2.23 -18.30 -15.51
C LYS A 370 3.29 -17.24 -15.87
N VAL A 371 3.00 -16.33 -16.79
CA VAL A 371 3.85 -15.20 -17.15
C VAL A 371 3.14 -13.87 -16.89
N TRP A 372 3.92 -12.80 -16.72
CA TRP A 372 3.41 -11.43 -16.59
C TRP A 372 3.49 -10.74 -17.94
N HIS A 373 2.42 -10.06 -18.34
CA HIS A 373 2.44 -9.23 -19.54
C HIS A 373 2.29 -7.77 -19.15
N ILE A 374 2.77 -6.90 -20.04
CA ILE A 374 2.49 -5.49 -19.99
C ILE A 374 1.85 -5.06 -21.30
N VAL A 375 0.86 -4.18 -21.19
CA VAL A 375 0.28 -3.48 -22.34
C VAL A 375 0.84 -2.08 -22.36
N ILE A 376 1.77 -1.84 -23.27
CA ILE A 376 2.42 -0.54 -23.45
C ILE A 376 1.54 0.31 -24.35
N MET A 377 1.27 1.53 -23.91
CA MET A 377 0.52 2.56 -24.62
C MET A 377 1.46 3.71 -24.94
N HIS A 378 1.38 4.24 -26.16
CA HIS A 378 2.21 5.34 -26.60
C HIS A 378 1.38 6.39 -27.34
N HIS A 379 1.67 7.65 -27.04
CA HIS A 379 1.13 8.80 -27.73
C HIS A 379 2.17 9.32 -28.75
N PRO A 380 1.96 9.12 -30.07
CA PRO A 380 2.93 9.50 -31.09
C PRO A 380 2.90 10.98 -31.48
N GLY A 381 2.04 11.79 -30.86
CA GLY A 381 1.81 13.18 -31.23
C GLY A 381 2.96 14.09 -30.83
N GLU A 382 3.03 15.26 -31.48
CA GLU A 382 3.96 16.33 -31.14
C GLU A 382 3.37 17.26 -30.06
N GLU A 383 4.15 18.20 -29.52
CA GLU A 383 3.73 19.07 -28.38
C GLU A 383 2.36 19.76 -28.56
N GLU A 384 1.95 20.06 -29.80
CA GLU A 384 0.65 20.69 -30.11
C GLU A 384 -0.56 19.74 -30.02
N ALA A 385 -0.33 18.43 -29.96
CA ALA A 385 -1.38 17.41 -29.97
C ALA A 385 -2.21 17.38 -28.69
N GLY A 386 -1.67 17.87 -27.57
CA GLY A 386 -2.35 17.84 -26.27
C GLY A 386 -2.21 16.50 -25.54
N VAL A 387 -3.07 16.27 -24.54
CA VAL A 387 -3.01 15.08 -23.69
C VAL A 387 -3.92 13.99 -24.25
N MET A 388 -3.37 12.81 -24.46
CA MET A 388 -4.10 11.61 -24.85
C MET A 388 -4.65 10.90 -23.63
N GLU A 389 -5.98 10.86 -23.52
CA GLU A 389 -6.67 10.06 -22.53
C GLU A 389 -7.00 8.68 -23.09
N VAL A 390 -6.73 7.64 -22.29
CA VAL A 390 -6.94 6.25 -22.69
C VAL A 390 -7.78 5.55 -21.64
N LYS A 391 -8.85 4.88 -22.08
CA LYS A 391 -9.63 3.99 -21.23
C LYS A 391 -9.10 2.57 -21.36
N VAL A 392 -8.76 1.95 -20.23
CA VAL A 392 -8.37 0.54 -20.17
C VAL A 392 -9.35 -0.20 -19.28
N LEU A 393 -9.93 -1.27 -19.82
CA LEU A 393 -10.80 -2.20 -19.10
C LEU A 393 -10.18 -3.59 -19.15
N SER A 394 -10.05 -4.22 -17.98
CA SER A 394 -9.45 -5.54 -17.81
C SER A 394 -10.45 -6.48 -17.15
N ASP A 395 -11.04 -7.40 -17.91
CA ASP A 395 -11.97 -8.40 -17.38
C ASP A 395 -11.27 -9.75 -17.16
N TYR A 396 -11.09 -10.10 -15.90
CA TYR A 396 -10.50 -11.38 -15.46
C TYR A 396 -11.54 -12.51 -15.37
N ASN A 397 -12.80 -12.27 -15.76
CA ASN A 397 -13.89 -13.23 -15.77
C ASN A 397 -14.16 -13.86 -14.38
N GLN A 398 -14.01 -13.08 -13.31
CA GLN A 398 -14.08 -13.54 -11.92
C GLN A 398 -14.99 -12.67 -11.04
N ASP A 399 -15.98 -13.28 -10.38
CA ASP A 399 -16.75 -12.62 -9.32
C ASP A 399 -16.04 -12.77 -7.97
N ALA A 400 -15.24 -11.77 -7.62
CA ALA A 400 -14.38 -11.75 -6.45
C ALA A 400 -14.72 -10.65 -5.42
N LEU A 401 -15.66 -9.75 -5.74
CA LEU A 401 -15.93 -8.55 -4.94
C LEU A 401 -16.36 -8.88 -3.49
N TRP A 402 -17.20 -9.89 -3.31
CA TRP A 402 -17.62 -10.32 -1.97
C TRP A 402 -16.46 -10.86 -1.11
N LYS A 403 -15.45 -11.48 -1.74
CA LYS A 403 -14.24 -11.96 -1.04
C LYS A 403 -13.41 -10.77 -0.55
N ALA A 404 -13.31 -9.71 -1.34
CA ALA A 404 -12.63 -8.47 -0.96
C ALA A 404 -13.28 -7.80 0.26
N TYR A 405 -14.62 -7.76 0.31
CA TYR A 405 -15.34 -7.26 1.50
C TYR A 405 -15.05 -8.10 2.74
N LEU A 406 -15.11 -9.44 2.64
CA LEU A 406 -14.83 -10.32 3.77
C LEU A 406 -13.38 -10.20 4.27
N LEU A 407 -12.42 -10.10 3.34
CA LEU A 407 -11.01 -9.93 3.67
C LEU A 407 -10.75 -8.60 4.41
N SER A 408 -11.58 -7.58 4.15
CA SER A 408 -11.45 -6.26 4.75
C SER A 408 -12.05 -6.15 6.15
N ILE A 409 -13.02 -7.00 6.53
CA ILE A 409 -13.71 -6.91 7.84
C ILE A 409 -12.75 -6.83 9.04
N PRO A 410 -11.68 -7.65 9.15
CA PRO A 410 -10.75 -7.57 10.27
C PRO A 410 -10.05 -6.21 10.38
N SER A 411 -9.69 -5.61 9.24
CA SER A 411 -9.09 -4.27 9.19
C SER A 411 -10.04 -3.19 9.71
N LEU A 412 -11.28 -3.22 9.21
CA LEU A 412 -12.32 -2.26 9.59
C LEU A 412 -12.66 -2.38 11.08
N TRP A 413 -12.69 -3.61 11.60
CA TRP A 413 -12.86 -3.85 13.03
C TRP A 413 -11.73 -3.28 13.87
N ILE A 414 -10.46 -3.46 13.45
CA ILE A 414 -9.30 -2.88 14.15
C ILE A 414 -9.45 -1.36 14.23
N THR A 415 -9.81 -0.73 13.11
CA THR A 415 -10.03 0.72 13.05
C THR A 415 -11.16 1.16 14.00
N ALA A 416 -12.31 0.48 13.94
CA ALA A 416 -13.45 0.73 14.83
C ALA A 416 -13.05 0.57 16.32
N TRP A 417 -12.28 -0.46 16.64
CA TRP A 417 -11.79 -0.73 17.99
C TRP A 417 -10.87 0.38 18.50
N VAL A 418 -9.94 0.89 17.67
CA VAL A 418 -9.03 1.97 18.06
C VAL A 418 -9.81 3.24 18.35
N VAL A 419 -10.73 3.62 17.46
CA VAL A 419 -11.58 4.82 17.64
C VAL A 419 -12.44 4.68 18.91
N HIS A 420 -13.11 3.55 19.07
CA HIS A 420 -13.94 3.27 20.25
C HIS A 420 -13.10 3.29 21.54
N ARG A 421 -11.89 2.75 21.51
CA ARG A 421 -10.98 2.75 22.65
C ARG A 421 -10.51 4.17 23.02
N LEU A 422 -10.12 4.98 22.05
CA LEU A 422 -9.74 6.38 22.30
C LEU A 422 -10.89 7.18 22.91
N TRP A 423 -12.11 6.97 22.42
CA TRP A 423 -13.32 7.58 22.99
C TRP A 423 -13.51 7.17 24.45
N ARG A 424 -13.37 5.88 24.79
CA ARG A 424 -13.48 5.41 26.18
C ARG A 424 -12.36 5.95 27.07
N MET A 425 -11.13 6.02 26.58
CA MET A 425 -10.02 6.61 27.33
C MET A 425 -10.30 8.07 27.69
N LYS A 426 -10.77 8.86 26.71
CA LYS A 426 -11.20 10.25 26.94
C LYS A 426 -12.30 10.34 27.99
N LYS A 427 -13.32 9.48 27.90
CA LYS A 427 -14.44 9.44 28.86
C LYS A 427 -13.98 9.04 30.29
N SER A 428 -13.04 8.11 30.41
CA SER A 428 -12.50 7.66 31.69
C SER A 428 -11.39 8.56 32.25
N GLY A 429 -11.04 9.66 31.56
CA GLY A 429 -9.98 10.59 32.00
C GLY A 429 -8.57 9.99 31.94
N VAL A 430 -8.36 8.95 31.14
CA VAL A 430 -7.06 8.28 31.00
C VAL A 430 -6.35 8.79 29.75
N HIS A 431 -5.04 9.02 29.86
CA HIS A 431 -4.24 9.49 28.74
C HIS A 431 -4.27 8.48 27.58
N TRP A 432 -4.42 8.97 26.34
CA TRP A 432 -4.55 8.13 25.13
C TRP A 432 -3.33 7.25 24.83
N LEU A 433 -2.18 7.61 25.42
CA LEU A 433 -0.92 6.86 25.36
C LEU A 433 -0.85 5.67 26.31
N THR A 434 -1.83 5.48 27.20
CA THR A 434 -1.74 4.36 28.12
C THR A 434 -1.80 3.03 27.38
N SER A 435 -0.87 2.13 27.71
CA SER A 435 -0.94 0.73 27.30
C SER A 435 -1.82 -0.10 28.24
N THR A 436 -2.26 0.47 29.38
CA THR A 436 -2.96 -0.28 30.41
C THR A 436 -4.31 -0.80 29.93
N PRO A 437 -4.66 -2.07 30.21
CA PRO A 437 -5.96 -2.63 29.86
C PRO A 437 -7.10 -1.85 30.51
N SER A 438 -8.24 -1.76 29.80
CA SER A 438 -9.41 -1.02 30.28
C SER A 438 -9.87 -1.42 31.67
N HIS A 439 -9.75 -2.69 32.08
CA HIS A 439 -10.12 -3.15 33.43
C HIS A 439 -9.31 -2.53 34.58
N THR A 440 -8.20 -1.84 34.29
CA THR A 440 -7.34 -1.18 35.28
C THR A 440 -7.62 0.32 35.44
N TRP A 441 -8.55 0.87 34.65
CA TRP A 441 -8.81 2.31 34.65
C TRP A 441 -9.63 2.76 35.88
N PRO A 442 -9.35 3.94 36.46
CA PRO A 442 -9.97 4.41 37.70
C PRO A 442 -11.47 4.71 37.57
N ASN A 443 -11.91 5.29 36.45
CA ASN A 443 -13.33 5.62 36.16
C ASN A 443 -13.91 4.67 35.11
N ASN A 444 -13.87 3.38 35.41
CA ASN A 444 -14.39 2.36 34.52
C ASN A 444 -15.87 2.12 34.83
N GLY A 445 -16.76 3.06 34.49
CA GLY A 445 -18.21 2.95 34.70
C GLY A 445 -18.92 1.78 33.99
N GLU A 446 -18.15 0.82 33.47
CA GLU A 446 -18.57 -0.46 32.93
C GLU A 446 -18.31 -1.64 33.89
N SER A 447 -17.73 -1.39 35.07
CA SER A 447 -17.52 -2.40 36.12
C SER A 447 -18.74 -2.65 37.01
N GLU A 448 -19.84 -1.96 36.76
CA GLU A 448 -21.18 -2.26 37.30
C GLU A 448 -22.11 -2.82 36.21
#